data_AF-A0A413QPM1-F1
#
_entry.id   AF-A0A413QPM1-F1
#
_cell.length_a   1.000
_cell.length_b   1.000
_cell.length_c   1.000
_cell.angle_alpha   90.00
_cell.angle_beta   90.00
_cell.angle_gamma   90.00
#
_symmetry.space_group_name_H-M   'P 1'
#
loop_
_entity.id
_entity.type
_entity.pdbx_description
1 polymer ?
#
loop_
_entity_poly.entity_id
_entity_poly.type
_entity_poly.pdbx_seq_one_letter_code
_entity_poly.pdbx_strand_id
1 'polypeptide(L)'
;MIYIKRKISKGQTPKDRLEWKQASEYWTKESPVARGNNFNKTVREADIYDYHEIFLENGKRLDSYDPDAGEIISRKATDLDKISEETYRRYLSEFSSKYSEGTKIRSNAYPELDGQELRGQYILEIPASNANLSNIDYYEKIASEYDVILRFTEEVQ
;
A
#
# COMPACT_ATOMS: atom_id res chain seq x y z
N MET A 1 -12.95 -5.90 33.93
CA MET A 1 -14.34 -6.21 34.30
C MET A 1 -15.40 -5.77 33.26
N ILE A 2 -15.22 -4.67 32.52
CA ILE A 2 -16.23 -4.16 31.55
C ILE A 2 -16.34 -5.03 30.27
N TYR A 3 -15.21 -5.51 29.74
CA TYR A 3 -15.17 -6.34 28.51
C TYR A 3 -15.91 -7.68 28.67
N ILE A 4 -15.68 -8.39 29.77
CA ILE A 4 -16.29 -9.69 30.06
C ILE A 4 -17.81 -9.54 30.20
N LYS A 5 -18.28 -8.55 30.98
CA LYS A 5 -19.71 -8.25 31.14
C LYS A 5 -20.37 -7.92 29.80
N ARG A 6 -19.70 -7.15 28.93
CA ARG A 6 -20.21 -6.80 27.58
C ARG A 6 -20.33 -8.01 26.65
N LYS A 7 -19.37 -8.94 26.70
CA LYS A 7 -19.38 -10.16 25.86
C LYS A 7 -20.47 -11.14 26.30
N ILE A 8 -20.58 -11.37 27.61
CA ILE A 8 -21.64 -12.20 28.19
C ILE A 8 -23.03 -11.63 27.89
N SER A 9 -23.22 -10.31 28.01
CA SER A 9 -24.47 -9.64 27.64
C SER A 9 -24.85 -9.75 26.16
N LYS A 10 -23.89 -10.07 25.28
CA LYS A 10 -24.10 -10.31 23.84
C LYS A 10 -24.18 -11.80 23.49
N GLY A 11 -24.23 -12.70 24.47
CA GLY A 11 -24.23 -14.15 24.26
C GLY A 11 -22.92 -14.70 23.69
N GLN A 12 -21.83 -13.96 23.82
CA GLN A 12 -20.53 -14.33 23.27
C GLN A 12 -19.57 -14.77 24.38
N THR A 13 -18.83 -15.84 24.14
CA THR A 13 -17.76 -16.28 25.04
C THR A 13 -16.63 -15.23 25.01
N PRO A 14 -16.20 -14.69 26.17
CA PRO A 14 -15.00 -13.87 26.24
C PRO A 14 -13.79 -14.69 25.79
N LYS A 15 -13.03 -14.19 24.81
CA LYS A 15 -11.80 -14.86 24.36
C LYS A 15 -10.81 -15.00 25.51
N ASP A 16 -10.13 -16.15 25.58
CA ASP A 16 -9.08 -16.39 26.58
C ASP A 16 -7.90 -15.43 26.41
N ARG A 17 -7.17 -15.14 27.50
CA ARG A 17 -6.02 -14.20 27.46
C ARG A 17 -4.94 -14.68 26.49
N LEU A 18 -4.73 -15.98 26.37
CA LEU A 18 -3.76 -16.56 25.44
C LEU A 18 -4.21 -16.38 23.98
N GLU A 19 -5.50 -16.56 23.69
CA GLU A 19 -6.06 -16.30 22.37
C GLU A 19 -5.99 -14.82 21.99
N TRP A 20 -6.17 -13.92 22.96
CA TRP A 20 -5.98 -12.49 22.76
C TRP A 20 -4.53 -12.15 22.41
N LYS A 21 -3.57 -12.76 23.10
CA LYS A 21 -2.14 -12.56 22.83
C LYS A 21 -1.79 -13.08 21.44
N GLN A 22 -2.20 -14.30 21.10
CA GLN A 22 -1.96 -14.90 19.77
C GLN A 22 -2.61 -14.08 18.65
N ALA A 23 -3.87 -13.66 18.82
CA ALA A 23 -4.52 -12.81 17.83
C ALA A 23 -3.83 -11.45 17.70
N SER A 24 -3.41 -10.84 18.82
CA SER A 24 -2.67 -9.58 18.81
C SER A 24 -1.31 -9.72 18.13
N GLU A 25 -0.56 -10.78 18.41
CA GLU A 25 0.72 -11.07 17.77
C GLU A 25 0.56 -11.30 16.28
N TYR A 26 -0.45 -12.07 15.86
CA TYR A 26 -0.78 -12.24 14.45
C TYR A 26 -1.07 -10.88 13.77
N TRP A 27 -1.97 -10.06 14.31
CA TRP A 27 -2.30 -8.77 13.70
C TRP A 27 -1.12 -7.80 13.65
N THR A 28 -0.22 -7.85 14.62
CA THR A 28 0.92 -6.92 14.72
C THR A 28 2.17 -7.39 13.99
N LYS A 29 2.34 -8.70 13.74
CA LYS A 29 3.57 -9.26 13.17
C LYS A 29 3.37 -10.03 11.87
N GLU A 30 2.26 -10.77 11.74
CA GLU A 30 2.10 -11.78 10.68
C GLU A 30 0.97 -11.46 9.70
N SER A 31 0.10 -10.50 10.03
CA SER A 31 -1.03 -10.15 9.17
C SER A 31 -0.60 -9.41 7.91
N PRO A 32 -1.42 -9.44 6.83
CA PRO A 32 -1.17 -8.62 5.64
C PRO A 32 -1.02 -7.13 5.95
N VAL A 33 -1.68 -6.65 7.02
CA VAL A 33 -1.54 -5.26 7.50
C VAL A 33 -0.16 -5.03 8.12
N ALA A 34 0.34 -5.97 8.93
CA ALA A 34 1.67 -5.88 9.51
C ALA A 34 2.76 -5.91 8.43
N ARG A 35 2.64 -6.84 7.46
CA ARG A 35 3.55 -6.90 6.30
C ARG A 35 3.54 -5.58 5.51
N GLY A 36 2.35 -5.07 5.18
CA GLY A 36 2.22 -3.78 4.49
C GLY A 36 2.84 -2.61 5.24
N ASN A 37 2.68 -2.56 6.56
CA ASN A 37 3.30 -1.53 7.39
C ASN A 37 4.83 -1.65 7.41
N ASN A 38 5.38 -2.87 7.48
CA ASN A 38 6.82 -3.10 7.42
C ASN A 38 7.40 -2.74 6.05
N PHE A 39 6.69 -3.03 4.96
CA PHE A 39 7.12 -2.65 3.62
C PHE A 39 7.18 -1.13 3.46
N ASN A 40 6.12 -0.42 3.89
CA ASN A 40 6.11 1.05 3.89
C ASN A 40 7.24 1.64 4.76
N LYS A 41 7.52 1.03 5.91
CA LYS A 41 8.62 1.44 6.80
C LYS A 41 9.98 1.26 6.12
N THR A 42 10.22 0.12 5.48
CA THR A 42 11.46 -0.20 4.77
C THR A 42 11.78 0.85 3.71
N VAL A 43 10.80 1.17 2.86
CA VAL A 43 10.94 2.17 1.80
C VAL A 43 11.21 3.56 2.37
N ARG A 44 10.54 3.93 3.47
CA ARG A 44 10.78 5.20 4.15
C ARG A 44 12.17 5.28 4.77
N GLU A 45 12.66 4.18 5.34
CA GLU A 45 14.02 4.11 5.91
C GLU A 45 15.10 4.10 4.82
N ALA A 46 14.77 3.65 3.61
CA ALA A 46 15.66 3.71 2.46
C ALA A 46 15.81 5.14 1.90
N ASP A 47 14.90 6.06 2.26
CA ASP A 47 14.95 7.50 1.91
C ASP A 47 15.11 7.74 0.40
N ILE A 48 14.38 6.95 -0.40
CA ILE A 48 14.49 6.93 -1.87
C ILE A 48 13.49 7.86 -2.58
N TYR A 49 12.55 8.46 -1.85
CA TYR A 49 11.53 9.38 -2.40
C TYR A 49 11.47 10.64 -1.56
N ASP A 50 11.25 11.79 -2.22
CA ASP A 50 11.19 13.09 -1.53
C ASP A 50 9.98 13.23 -0.61
N TYR A 51 8.84 12.66 -1.01
CA TYR A 51 7.57 12.86 -0.33
C TYR A 51 6.85 11.54 -0.07
N HIS A 52 6.31 11.39 1.15
CA HIS A 52 5.61 10.19 1.61
C HIS A 52 4.25 10.51 2.22
N GLU A 53 3.28 9.61 2.07
CA GLU A 53 1.96 9.71 2.72
C GLU A 53 1.21 11.02 2.40
N ILE A 54 1.17 11.40 1.13
CA ILE A 54 0.66 12.69 0.66
C ILE A 54 -0.85 12.65 0.53
N PHE A 55 -1.51 13.68 1.05
CA PHE A 55 -2.97 13.82 0.94
C PHE A 55 -3.35 14.57 -0.33
N LEU A 56 -4.43 14.11 -0.96
CA LEU A 56 -4.98 14.66 -2.20
C LEU A 56 -6.35 15.32 -1.93
N GLU A 57 -6.75 16.23 -2.81
CA GLU A 57 -8.02 16.97 -2.70
C GLU A 57 -9.25 16.05 -2.72
N ASN A 58 -9.16 14.91 -3.39
CA ASN A 58 -10.20 13.87 -3.42
C ASN A 58 -10.28 13.02 -2.12
N GLY A 59 -9.52 13.39 -1.08
CA GLY A 59 -9.47 12.72 0.21
C GLY A 59 -8.70 11.38 0.18
N LYS A 60 -7.99 11.07 -0.90
CA LYS A 60 -7.10 9.91 -0.98
C LYS A 60 -5.70 10.26 -0.47
N ARG A 61 -4.95 9.22 -0.13
CA ARG A 61 -3.57 9.32 0.33
C ARG A 61 -2.68 8.48 -0.57
N LEU A 62 -1.66 9.10 -1.14
CA LEU A 62 -0.64 8.47 -1.97
C LEU A 62 0.51 7.98 -1.09
N ASP A 63 1.14 6.86 -1.46
CA ASP A 63 2.20 6.26 -0.66
C ASP A 63 3.50 7.08 -0.72
N SER A 64 3.95 7.39 -1.94
CA SER A 64 5.07 8.30 -2.20
C SER A 64 4.86 9.08 -3.49
N TYR A 65 5.53 10.22 -3.62
CA TYR A 65 5.57 11.03 -4.84
C TYR A 65 6.97 11.59 -4.99
N ASP A 66 7.46 11.57 -6.22
CA ASP A 66 8.73 12.17 -6.60
C ASP A 66 8.46 13.12 -7.78
N PRO A 67 8.34 14.44 -7.55
CA PRO A 67 8.08 15.40 -8.61
C PRO A 67 9.29 15.62 -9.53
N ASP A 68 10.51 15.36 -9.06
CA ASP A 68 11.74 15.55 -9.83
C ASP A 68 11.94 14.42 -10.84
N ALA A 69 11.68 13.18 -10.44
CA ALA A 69 11.61 12.02 -11.33
C ALA A 69 10.27 11.94 -12.09
N GLY A 70 9.24 12.63 -11.61
CA GLY A 70 7.89 12.58 -12.18
C GLY A 70 7.24 11.23 -11.96
N GLU A 71 7.16 10.77 -10.71
CA GLU A 71 6.66 9.44 -10.35
C GLU A 71 5.56 9.52 -9.29
N ILE A 72 4.47 8.80 -9.55
CA ILE A 72 3.33 8.63 -8.64
C ILE A 72 3.33 7.18 -8.16
N ILE A 73 3.71 6.97 -6.91
CA ILE A 73 4.01 5.63 -6.38
C ILE A 73 2.89 5.15 -5.45
N SER A 74 2.34 3.98 -5.74
CA SER A 74 1.51 3.23 -4.79
C SER A 74 2.12 1.87 -4.49
N ARG A 75 2.14 1.50 -3.21
CA ARG A 75 2.77 0.26 -2.72
C ARG A 75 1.75 -0.81 -2.42
N LYS A 76 2.07 -2.06 -2.77
CA LYS A 76 1.30 -3.25 -2.35
C LYS A 76 2.26 -4.35 -1.89
N ALA A 77 2.25 -4.67 -0.61
CA ALA A 77 2.99 -5.80 -0.05
C ALA A 77 2.30 -7.14 -0.37
N THR A 78 2.25 -7.48 -1.66
CA THR A 78 1.49 -8.61 -2.20
C THR A 78 2.39 -9.45 -3.09
N ASP A 79 2.25 -10.77 -2.99
CA ASP A 79 2.86 -11.71 -3.93
C ASP A 79 1.89 -11.95 -5.09
N LEU A 80 2.31 -11.70 -6.32
CA LEU A 80 1.47 -11.73 -7.52
C LEU A 80 0.93 -13.15 -7.83
N ASP A 81 1.66 -14.20 -7.44
CA ASP A 81 1.24 -15.60 -7.58
C ASP A 81 0.12 -16.00 -6.60
N LYS A 82 -0.09 -15.20 -5.54
CA LYS A 82 -1.10 -15.47 -4.50
C LYS A 82 -2.40 -14.71 -4.70
N ILE A 83 -2.51 -13.91 -5.76
CA ILE A 83 -3.71 -13.14 -6.09
C ILE A 83 -4.27 -13.52 -7.45
N SER A 84 -5.57 -13.28 -7.63
CA SER A 84 -6.19 -13.37 -8.94
C SER A 84 -5.79 -12.18 -9.82
N GLU A 85 -5.78 -12.41 -11.13
CA GLU A 85 -5.62 -11.35 -12.13
C GLU A 85 -6.64 -10.23 -11.94
N GLU A 86 -7.89 -10.56 -11.57
CA GLU A 86 -8.93 -9.57 -11.29
C GLU A 86 -8.52 -8.60 -10.18
N THR A 87 -7.97 -9.11 -9.07
CA THR A 87 -7.54 -8.22 -7.97
C THR A 87 -6.28 -7.43 -8.35
N TYR A 88 -5.40 -8.00 -9.16
CA TYR A 88 -4.25 -7.27 -9.71
C TYR A 88 -4.69 -6.10 -10.61
N ARG A 89 -5.58 -6.36 -11.59
CA ARG A 89 -6.17 -5.32 -12.45
C ARG A 89 -6.93 -4.27 -11.66
N ARG A 90 -7.59 -4.69 -10.56
CA ARG A 90 -8.21 -3.74 -9.63
C ARG A 90 -7.17 -2.79 -9.04
N TYR A 91 -6.01 -3.28 -8.59
CA TYR A 91 -4.94 -2.41 -8.09
C TYR A 91 -4.45 -1.42 -9.15
N LEU A 92 -4.26 -1.88 -10.39
CA LEU A 92 -3.86 -1.02 -11.50
C LEU A 92 -4.91 0.07 -11.80
N SER A 93 -6.20 -0.28 -11.78
CA SER A 93 -7.29 0.69 -11.95
C SER A 93 -7.40 1.72 -10.81
N GLU A 94 -6.75 1.48 -9.66
CA GLU A 94 -6.73 2.46 -8.58
C GLU A 94 -5.90 3.70 -8.95
N PHE A 95 -4.91 3.59 -9.84
CA PHE A 95 -4.12 4.74 -10.28
C PHE A 95 -4.96 5.79 -10.99
N SER A 96 -5.67 5.40 -12.05
CA SER A 96 -6.53 6.32 -12.79
C SER A 96 -7.74 6.83 -12.00
N SER A 97 -8.21 6.08 -10.99
CA SER A 97 -9.38 6.48 -10.21
C SER A 97 -9.06 7.28 -8.95
N LYS A 98 -7.94 7.00 -8.28
CA LYS A 98 -7.56 7.65 -7.01
C LYS A 98 -6.45 8.67 -7.16
N TYR A 99 -5.54 8.45 -8.11
CA TYR A 99 -4.30 9.20 -8.26
C TYR A 99 -4.16 9.79 -9.66
N SER A 100 -5.29 10.04 -10.33
CA SER A 100 -5.29 10.60 -11.68
C SER A 100 -4.41 11.84 -11.75
N GLU A 101 -3.59 11.94 -12.79
CA GLU A 101 -2.87 13.17 -13.10
C GLU A 101 -3.82 14.37 -13.15
N GLY A 102 -3.34 15.52 -12.68
CA GLY A 102 -4.17 16.71 -12.46
C GLY A 102 -4.88 16.75 -11.10
N THR A 103 -4.88 15.66 -10.33
CA THR A 103 -5.44 15.69 -8.97
C THR A 103 -4.59 16.63 -8.10
N LYS A 104 -5.24 17.60 -7.47
CA LYS A 104 -4.56 18.54 -6.58
C LYS A 104 -4.07 17.87 -5.30
N ILE A 105 -2.86 18.22 -4.91
CA ILE A 105 -2.24 17.85 -3.65
C ILE A 105 -2.77 18.80 -2.56
N ARG A 106 -3.19 18.21 -1.44
CA ARG A 106 -3.71 18.90 -0.25
C ARG A 106 -3.05 18.34 1.01
N SER A 107 -1.75 18.58 1.16
CA SER A 107 -0.93 17.96 2.21
C SER A 107 -0.29 19.01 3.11
N ASN A 108 -0.70 19.01 4.39
CA ASN A 108 -0.09 19.88 5.40
C ASN A 108 1.34 19.46 5.77
N ALA A 109 1.75 18.22 5.45
CA ALA A 109 3.08 17.73 5.73
C ALA A 109 4.14 18.37 4.81
N TYR A 110 3.74 18.80 3.62
CA TYR A 110 4.61 19.36 2.57
C TYR A 110 3.96 20.60 1.96
N PRO A 111 4.05 21.76 2.65
CA PRO A 111 3.43 23.01 2.19
C PRO A 111 3.86 23.45 0.79
N GLU A 112 5.07 23.09 0.37
CA GLU A 112 5.62 23.35 -0.96
C GLU A 112 4.84 22.65 -2.08
N LEU A 113 4.24 21.48 -1.79
CA LEU A 113 3.41 20.73 -2.74
C LEU A 113 1.93 21.13 -2.69
N ASP A 114 1.47 21.81 -1.64
CA ASP A 114 0.04 22.12 -1.49
C ASP A 114 -0.47 23.00 -2.63
N GLY A 115 -1.57 22.56 -3.25
CA GLY A 115 -2.17 23.22 -4.41
C GLY A 115 -1.53 22.86 -5.75
N GLN A 116 -0.40 22.15 -5.78
CA GLN A 116 0.15 21.57 -7.01
C GLN A 116 -0.69 20.38 -7.49
N GLU A 117 -0.54 20.01 -8.76
CA GLU A 117 -1.22 18.86 -9.36
C GLU A 117 -0.26 17.68 -9.45
N LEU A 118 -0.76 16.46 -9.21
CA LEU A 118 -0.02 15.24 -9.51
C LEU A 118 0.28 15.16 -11.01
N ARG A 119 1.54 14.87 -11.35
CA ARG A 119 2.00 14.62 -12.71
C ARG A 119 3.08 13.56 -12.67
N GLY A 120 3.09 12.67 -13.65
CA GLY A 120 4.13 11.67 -13.76
C GLY A 120 3.66 10.25 -14.05
N GLN A 121 4.63 9.35 -14.16
CA GLN A 121 4.42 7.95 -14.42
C GLN A 121 3.83 7.24 -13.20
N TYR A 122 2.82 6.40 -13.42
CA TYR A 122 2.31 5.54 -12.37
C TYR A 122 3.25 4.36 -12.11
N ILE A 123 3.66 4.22 -10.85
CA ILE A 123 4.54 3.14 -10.40
C ILE A 123 3.80 2.29 -9.36
N LEU A 124 3.60 1.01 -9.66
CA LEU A 124 3.16 0.02 -8.69
C LEU A 124 4.40 -0.64 -8.08
N GLU A 125 4.67 -0.30 -6.83
CA GLU A 125 5.79 -0.85 -6.08
C GLU A 125 5.35 -2.08 -5.28
N ILE A 126 6.05 -3.19 -5.52
CA ILE A 126 5.75 -4.51 -4.96
C ILE A 126 7.04 -5.19 -4.45
N PRO A 127 6.91 -6.21 -3.58
CA PRO A 127 8.04 -6.96 -3.07
C PRO A 127 8.94 -7.52 -4.18
N ALA A 128 10.25 -7.42 -3.98
CA ALA A 128 11.25 -7.93 -4.94
C ALA A 128 11.20 -9.45 -5.15
N SER A 129 10.59 -10.20 -4.23
CA SER A 129 10.29 -11.63 -4.42
C SER A 129 9.55 -11.90 -5.74
N ASN A 130 8.69 -10.97 -6.18
CA ASN A 130 7.92 -11.08 -7.42
C ASN A 130 8.78 -11.06 -8.69
N ALA A 131 9.97 -10.45 -8.66
CA ALA A 131 10.85 -10.41 -9.83
C ALA A 131 11.35 -11.80 -10.24
N ASN A 132 11.31 -12.78 -9.33
CA ASN A 132 11.73 -14.16 -9.58
C ASN A 132 10.61 -15.04 -10.18
N LEU A 133 9.41 -14.49 -10.42
CA LEU A 133 8.32 -15.23 -11.03
C LEU A 133 8.60 -15.49 -12.50
N SER A 134 8.43 -16.74 -12.93
CA SER A 134 8.67 -17.15 -14.33
C SER A 134 7.71 -16.51 -15.33
N ASN A 135 6.58 -15.97 -14.85
CA ASN A 135 5.55 -15.31 -15.66
C ASN A 135 5.49 -13.80 -15.39
N ILE A 136 6.58 -13.16 -14.95
CA ILE A 136 6.56 -11.74 -14.62
C ILE A 136 6.23 -10.85 -15.82
N ASP A 137 6.72 -11.18 -17.03
CA ASP A 137 6.43 -10.44 -18.27
C ASP A 137 4.92 -10.32 -18.55
N TYR A 138 4.14 -11.32 -18.12
CA TYR A 138 2.69 -11.29 -18.25
C TYR A 138 2.06 -10.22 -17.36
N TYR A 139 2.52 -10.06 -16.12
CA TYR A 139 2.04 -9.04 -15.21
C TYR A 139 2.50 -7.63 -15.63
N GLU A 140 3.71 -7.50 -16.15
CA GLU A 140 4.22 -6.23 -16.71
C GLU A 140 3.42 -5.80 -17.95
N LYS A 141 3.06 -6.76 -18.82
CA LYS A 141 2.20 -6.49 -19.97
C LYS A 141 0.82 -5.98 -19.53
N ILE A 142 0.22 -6.61 -18.52
CA ILE A 142 -1.07 -6.14 -17.98
C ILE A 142 -0.90 -4.76 -17.34
N ALA A 143 0.17 -4.50 -16.60
CA ALA A 143 0.43 -3.18 -15.99
C ALA A 143 0.51 -2.08 -17.06
N SER A 144 1.17 -2.37 -18.17
CA SER A 144 1.32 -1.46 -19.31
C SER A 144 -0.03 -1.08 -19.95
N GLU A 145 -1.05 -1.94 -19.88
CA GLU A 145 -2.42 -1.59 -20.34
C GLU A 145 -3.06 -0.45 -19.54
N TYR A 146 -2.56 -0.18 -18.32
CA TYR A 146 -3.03 0.86 -17.42
C TYR A 146 -2.04 2.03 -17.30
N ASP A 147 -0.98 2.06 -18.12
CA ASP A 147 0.11 3.02 -18.02
C ASP A 147 0.81 2.96 -16.65
N VAL A 148 0.99 1.74 -16.13
CA VAL A 148 1.65 1.49 -14.84
C VAL A 148 2.93 0.67 -15.06
N ILE A 149 4.02 1.10 -14.43
CA ILE A 149 5.29 0.37 -14.39
C ILE A 149 5.41 -0.36 -13.06
N LEU A 150 5.94 -1.59 -13.09
CA LEU A 150 6.25 -2.35 -11.88
C LEU A 150 7.62 -1.96 -11.34
N ARG A 151 7.70 -1.72 -10.04
CA ARG A 151 8.96 -1.55 -9.30
C ARG A 151 9.08 -2.60 -8.22
N PHE A 152 10.24 -3.24 -8.17
CA PHE A 152 10.55 -4.30 -7.23
C PHE A 152 11.43 -3.74 -6.11
N THR A 153 10.92 -3.78 -4.88
CA THR A 153 11.63 -3.25 -3.71
C THR A 153 11.77 -4.31 -2.63
N GLU A 154 12.93 -4.38 -1.99
CA GLU A 154 13.22 -5.34 -0.94
C GLU A 154 12.30 -5.12 0.28
N GLU A 155 11.80 -6.21 0.85
CA GLU A 155 11.11 -6.20 2.15
C GLU A 155 12.09 -6.69 3.22
N VAL A 156 12.24 -5.94 4.32
CA VAL A 156 12.94 -6.49 5.50
C VAL A 156 12.03 -7.57 6.11
N GLN A 157 12.46 -8.83 6.02
CA GLN A 157 11.79 -9.99 6.62
C GLN A 157 11.92 -10.02 8.15
#